data_AF-A0A7S0DXR5-F1
#
_entry.id   AF-A0A7S0DXR5-F1
#
_cell.length_a   1.000
_cell.length_b   1.000
_cell.length_c   1.000
_cell.angle_alpha   90.00
_cell.angle_beta   90.00
_cell.angle_gamma   90.00
#
_symmetry.space_group_name_H-M   'P 1'
#
loop_
_entity.id
_entity.type
_entity.pdbx_description
1 polymer ?
#
loop_
_entity_poly.entity_id
_entity_poly.type
_entity_poly.pdbx_seq_one_letter_code
_entity_poly.pdbx_strand_id
1 'polypeptide(L)'
;SVLIITKSRYTEIDWRAYMQEVQGVIQGQYNYSKLRGGTGPLVYPAGFVWIFSVLWYVCDRGANIVKAQWIFYGIYLLTLFVVLRIYIRAKLAPAWSLILLCLSKRIHSIYMLRMFNDG
;
A
#
# COMPACT_ATOMS: atom_id res chain seq x y z
N SER A 1 0.41 6.16 -14.67
CA SER A 1 -0.12 5.31 -13.58
C SER A 1 -0.82 4.07 -14.12
N VAL A 2 -1.82 4.18 -15.01
CA VAL A 2 -2.50 3.03 -15.64
C VAL A 2 -1.55 2.08 -16.37
N LEU A 3 -0.57 2.62 -17.13
CA LEU A 3 0.47 1.82 -17.81
C LEU A 3 1.40 1.06 -16.86
N ILE A 4 1.53 1.49 -15.59
CA ILE A 4 2.37 0.79 -14.61
C ILE A 4 1.64 -0.44 -14.10
N ILE A 5 0.32 -0.33 -13.86
CA ILE A 5 -0.54 -1.47 -13.50
C ILE A 5 -0.52 -2.51 -14.62
N THR A 6 -0.61 -2.09 -15.88
CA THR A 6 -0.78 -3.02 -16.99
C THR A 6 0.52 -3.59 -17.55
N LYS A 7 1.67 -2.91 -17.37
CA LYS A 7 2.92 -3.24 -18.09
C LYS A 7 4.08 -3.67 -17.18
N SER A 8 4.01 -3.39 -15.87
CA SER A 8 5.06 -3.74 -14.92
C SER A 8 4.61 -4.93 -14.07
N ARG A 9 5.47 -5.96 -13.93
CA ARG A 9 5.17 -7.10 -13.06
C ARG A 9 5.05 -6.61 -11.62
N TYR A 10 3.85 -6.73 -11.07
CA TYR A 10 3.58 -6.59 -9.66
C TYR A 10 4.54 -7.51 -8.86
N THR A 11 5.21 -6.96 -7.84
CA THR A 11 6.01 -7.77 -6.91
C THR A 11 5.08 -8.35 -5.86
N GLU A 12 4.65 -9.59 -6.11
CA GLU A 12 3.62 -10.31 -5.35
C GLU A 12 4.01 -10.66 -3.91
N ILE A 13 5.29 -10.51 -3.59
CA ILE A 13 5.93 -11.09 -2.42
C ILE A 13 5.39 -10.47 -1.14
N ASP A 14 5.22 -9.15 -1.10
CA ASP A 14 4.88 -8.44 0.14
C ASP A 14 3.41 -8.57 0.50
N TRP A 15 2.50 -8.43 -0.47
CA TRP A 15 1.07 -8.57 -0.21
C TRP A 15 0.70 -9.96 0.29
N ARG A 16 1.26 -11.00 -0.34
CA ARG A 16 1.02 -12.38 0.12
C ARG A 16 1.53 -12.58 1.54
N ALA A 17 2.71 -12.07 1.87
CA ALA A 17 3.23 -12.12 3.22
C ALA A 17 2.32 -11.38 4.21
N TYR A 18 1.90 -10.16 3.88
CA TYR A 18 0.98 -9.37 4.72
C TYR A 18 -0.35 -10.09 4.95
N MET A 19 -0.93 -10.70 3.92
CA MET A 19 -2.18 -11.45 4.05
C MET A 19 -2.02 -12.70 4.92
N GLN A 20 -0.87 -13.38 4.86
CA GLN A 20 -0.57 -14.53 5.72
C GLN A 20 -0.40 -14.13 7.18
N GLU A 21 0.34 -13.04 7.44
CA GLU A 21 0.53 -12.52 8.79
C GLU A 21 -0.79 -12.12 9.45
N VAL A 22 -1.63 -11.39 8.69
CA VAL A 22 -2.95 -10.95 9.15
C VAL A 22 -3.93 -12.11 9.32
N GLN A 23 -3.87 -13.12 8.43
CA GLN A 23 -4.67 -14.33 8.56
C GLN A 23 -4.44 -15.02 9.91
N GLY A 24 -3.20 -15.04 10.42
CA GLY A 24 -2.90 -15.57 11.74
C GLY A 24 -3.72 -14.89 12.84
N VAL A 25 -3.83 -13.56 12.80
CA VAL A 25 -4.63 -12.79 13.75
C VAL A 25 -6.13 -13.04 13.60
N ILE A 26 -6.61 -13.09 12.36
CA ILE A 26 -8.02 -13.43 12.05
C ILE A 26 -8.38 -14.84 12.57
N GLN A 27 -7.42 -15.77 12.59
CA GLN A 27 -7.57 -17.12 13.12
C GLN A 27 -7.40 -17.21 14.65
N GLY A 28 -7.23 -16.09 15.34
CA GLY A 28 -7.14 -16.02 16.80
C GLY A 28 -5.72 -16.10 17.36
N GLN A 29 -4.68 -15.99 16.53
CA GLN A 29 -3.30 -15.87 17.00
C GLN A 29 -2.97 -14.41 17.34
N TYR A 30 -2.82 -14.10 18.62
CA TYR A 30 -2.43 -12.76 19.09
C TYR A 30 -0.98 -12.69 19.60
N ASN A 31 -0.28 -13.83 19.71
CA ASN A 31 1.12 -13.84 20.08
C ASN A 31 1.98 -13.42 18.88
N TYR A 32 2.45 -12.18 18.90
CA TYR A 32 3.29 -11.58 17.85
C TYR A 32 4.52 -12.41 17.46
N SER A 33 5.16 -13.09 18.42
CA SER A 33 6.33 -13.93 18.13
C SER A 33 6.04 -15.07 17.13
N LYS A 34 4.77 -15.46 17.04
CA LYS A 34 4.25 -16.54 16.20
C LYS A 34 3.61 -16.06 14.89
N LEU A 35 3.39 -14.75 14.73
CA LEU A 35 2.82 -14.17 13.51
C LEU A 35 3.93 -13.99 12.47
N ARG A 36 3.86 -14.71 11.36
CA ARG A 36 4.89 -14.71 10.30
C ARG A 36 4.25 -14.98 8.93
N GLY A 37 4.81 -14.38 7.89
CA GLY A 37 4.49 -14.64 6.48
C GLY A 37 5.67 -15.29 5.75
N GLY A 38 5.53 -15.46 4.44
CA GLY A 38 6.57 -16.04 3.58
C GLY A 38 7.89 -15.25 3.54
N THR A 39 7.89 -14.00 4.00
CA THR A 39 9.07 -13.12 4.05
C THR A 39 9.70 -13.00 5.44
N GLY A 40 9.09 -13.58 6.49
CA GLY A 40 9.62 -13.50 7.86
C GLY A 40 8.53 -13.19 8.90
N PRO A 41 8.94 -12.82 10.13
CA PRO A 41 8.00 -12.46 11.18
C PRO A 41 7.29 -11.13 10.89
N LEU A 42 6.08 -10.99 11.40
CA LEU A 42 5.35 -9.74 11.40
C LEU A 42 6.10 -8.73 12.29
N VAL A 43 6.67 -7.71 11.65
CA VAL A 43 7.41 -6.62 12.31
C VAL A 43 6.60 -5.34 12.46
N TYR A 44 5.46 -5.24 11.76
CA TYR A 44 4.61 -4.05 11.79
C TYR A 44 3.71 -4.01 13.03
N PRO A 45 3.39 -2.80 13.56
CA PRO A 45 2.57 -2.65 14.76
C PRO A 45 1.10 -3.05 14.54
N ALA A 46 0.32 -3.17 15.62
CA ALA A 46 -1.09 -3.59 15.55
C ALA A 46 -1.98 -2.78 14.62
N GLY A 47 -1.70 -1.48 14.42
CA GLY A 47 -2.42 -0.65 13.46
C GLY A 47 -2.37 -1.22 12.04
N PHE A 48 -1.22 -1.75 11.61
CA PHE A 48 -1.08 -2.45 10.33
C PHE A 48 -2.01 -3.66 10.27
N VAL A 49 -2.01 -4.50 11.31
CA VAL A 49 -2.84 -5.71 11.37
C VAL A 49 -4.31 -5.37 11.18
N TRP A 50 -4.83 -4.38 11.90
CA TRP A 50 -6.25 -4.00 11.80
C TRP A 50 -6.61 -3.42 10.43
N ILE A 51 -5.78 -2.53 9.89
CA ILE A 51 -6.01 -1.94 8.56
C ILE A 51 -5.97 -3.03 7.49
N PHE A 52 -4.97 -3.89 7.51
CA PHE A 52 -4.82 -4.96 6.53
C PHE A 52 -5.82 -6.11 6.75
N SER A 53 -6.40 -6.26 7.95
CA SER A 53 -7.54 -7.17 8.18
C SER A 53 -8.77 -6.73 7.38
N VAL A 54 -9.06 -5.42 7.35
CA VAL A 54 -10.14 -4.88 6.51
C VAL A 54 -9.86 -5.17 5.05
N LEU A 55 -8.63 -4.90 4.59
CA LEU A 55 -8.23 -5.19 3.22
C LEU A 55 -8.30 -6.68 2.88
N TRP A 56 -7.97 -7.56 3.82
CA TRP A 56 -8.09 -9.02 3.66
C TRP A 56 -9.53 -9.42 3.34
N TYR A 57 -10.52 -8.91 4.09
CA TYR A 57 -11.93 -9.19 3.82
C TYR A 57 -12.40 -8.60 2.48
N VAL A 58 -12.03 -7.36 2.18
CA VAL A 58 -12.45 -6.67 0.94
C VAL A 58 -11.85 -7.32 -0.31
N CYS A 59 -10.61 -7.82 -0.21
CA CYS A 59 -9.85 -8.39 -1.32
C CYS A 59 -9.96 -9.91 -1.43
N ASP A 60 -11.16 -10.46 -1.19
CA ASP A 60 -11.46 -11.89 -1.33
C ASP A 60 -10.47 -12.77 -0.53
N ARG A 61 -10.34 -12.48 0.78
CA ARG A 61 -9.38 -13.12 1.69
C ARG A 61 -7.92 -12.89 1.30
N GLY A 62 -7.65 -11.73 0.70
CA GLY A 62 -6.33 -11.35 0.20
C GLY A 62 -5.94 -11.95 -1.15
N ALA A 63 -6.80 -12.75 -1.80
CA ALA A 63 -6.50 -13.35 -3.10
C ALA A 63 -6.62 -12.37 -4.27
N ASN A 64 -7.46 -11.34 -4.15
CA ASN A 64 -7.74 -10.42 -5.24
C ASN A 64 -6.82 -9.19 -5.23
N ILE A 65 -5.63 -9.38 -5.80
CA ILE A 65 -4.58 -8.36 -5.88
C ILE A 65 -5.01 -7.16 -6.74
N VAL A 66 -5.75 -7.40 -7.83
CA VAL A 66 -6.21 -6.32 -8.73
C VAL A 66 -7.12 -5.36 -7.97
N LYS A 67 -8.03 -5.89 -7.16
CA LYS A 67 -8.91 -5.07 -6.29
C LYS A 67 -8.09 -4.28 -5.28
N ALA A 68 -7.08 -4.89 -4.66
CA ALA A 68 -6.17 -4.19 -3.77
C ALA A 68 -5.43 -3.04 -4.48
N GLN A 69 -4.91 -3.26 -5.69
CA GLN A 69 -4.24 -2.23 -6.49
C GLN A 69 -5.15 -1.02 -6.78
N TRP A 70 -6.43 -1.24 -7.07
CA TRP A 70 -7.39 -0.16 -7.25
C TRP A 70 -7.64 0.64 -5.97
N ILE A 71 -7.71 -0.03 -4.82
CA ILE A 71 -7.83 0.63 -3.51
C ILE A 71 -6.61 1.50 -3.25
N PHE A 72 -5.39 0.96 -3.41
CA PHE A 72 -4.16 1.72 -3.22
C PHE A 72 -4.01 2.86 -4.25
N TYR A 73 -4.52 2.69 -5.46
CA TYR A 73 -4.59 3.78 -6.43
C TYR A 73 -5.51 4.92 -5.97
N GLY A 74 -6.66 4.60 -5.37
CA GLY A 74 -7.54 5.60 -4.75
C GLY A 74 -6.84 6.35 -3.61
N ILE A 75 -6.14 5.63 -2.72
CA ILE A 75 -5.35 6.23 -1.64
C ILE A 75 -4.25 7.12 -2.22
N TYR A 76 -3.56 6.68 -3.26
CA TYR A 76 -2.55 7.48 -3.96
C TYR A 76 -3.12 8.82 -4.47
N LEU A 77 -4.27 8.80 -5.15
CA LEU A 77 -4.92 10.01 -5.64
C LEU A 77 -5.34 10.94 -4.49
N LEU A 78 -5.86 10.38 -3.39
CA LEU A 78 -6.22 11.15 -2.21
C LEU A 78 -4.99 11.81 -1.57
N THR A 79 -3.89 11.06 -1.39
CA THR A 79 -2.63 11.60 -0.88
C THR A 79 -2.12 12.72 -1.78
N LEU A 80 -2.12 12.50 -3.10
CA LEU A 80 -1.70 13.51 -4.06
C LEU A 80 -2.58 14.77 -3.95
N PHE A 81 -3.89 14.60 -3.86
CA PHE A 81 -4.82 15.71 -3.67
C PHE A 81 -4.54 16.50 -2.39
N VAL A 82 -4.39 15.83 -1.25
CA VAL A 82 -4.10 16.47 0.05
C VAL A 82 -2.77 17.22 -0.01
N VAL A 83 -1.72 16.61 -0.56
CA VAL A 83 -0.42 17.26 -0.71
C VAL A 83 -0.54 18.49 -1.59
N LEU A 84 -1.14 18.40 -2.77
CA LEU A 84 -1.37 19.55 -3.66
C LEU A 84 -2.11 20.69 -2.94
N ARG A 85 -3.15 20.35 -2.16
CA ARG A 85 -3.92 21.33 -1.37
C ARG A 85 -3.06 22.02 -0.32
N ILE A 86 -2.21 21.29 0.40
CA ILE A 86 -1.27 21.86 1.37
C ILE A 86 -0.31 22.82 0.66
N TYR A 87 0.30 22.40 -0.45
CA TYR A 87 1.24 23.24 -1.21
C TYR A 87 0.62 24.54 -1.71
N ILE A 88 -0.60 24.47 -2.27
CA ILE A 88 -1.33 25.67 -2.74
C ILE A 88 -1.61 26.62 -1.56
N ARG A 89 -2.06 26.09 -0.42
CA ARG A 89 -2.38 26.91 0.77
C ARG A 89 -1.15 27.53 1.40
N ALA A 90 -0.05 26.78 1.41
CA ALA A 90 1.18 27.19 2.04
C ALA A 90 1.97 28.23 1.21
N LYS A 91 1.60 28.45 -0.07
CA LYS A 91 2.30 29.33 -1.03
C LYS A 91 3.82 29.08 -1.11
N LEU A 92 4.23 27.89 -0.70
CA LEU A 92 5.60 27.57 -0.34
C LEU A 92 6.40 27.00 -1.51
N ALA A 93 5.77 26.70 -2.66
CA ALA A 93 6.47 26.10 -3.78
C ALA A 93 6.03 26.63 -5.15
N PRO A 94 6.99 26.77 -6.08
CA PRO A 94 6.72 27.11 -7.47
C PRO A 94 6.01 25.95 -8.20
N ALA A 95 5.17 26.28 -9.18
CA ALA A 95 4.30 25.32 -9.86
C ALA A 95 5.02 24.07 -10.44
N TRP A 96 6.32 24.18 -10.76
CA TRP A 96 7.12 23.07 -11.26
C TRP A 96 7.33 21.95 -10.23
N SER A 97 7.34 22.24 -8.93
CA SER A 97 7.52 21.21 -7.89
C SER A 97 6.32 20.26 -7.83
N LEU A 98 5.12 20.77 -8.15
CA LEU A 98 3.88 19.99 -8.23
C LEU A 98 3.91 19.04 -9.42
N ILE A 99 4.47 19.47 -10.56
CA ILE A 99 4.64 18.64 -11.76
C ILE A 99 5.63 17.51 -11.48
N LEU A 100 6.76 17.80 -10.82
CA LEU A 100 7.75 16.77 -10.45
C LEU A 100 7.20 15.76 -9.44
N LEU A 101 6.35 16.19 -8.50
CA LEU A 101 5.68 15.30 -7.56
C LEU A 101 4.73 14.34 -8.29
N CYS A 102 3.93 14.86 -9.21
CA CYS A 102 3.04 14.06 -10.06
C CYS A 102 3.79 13.12 -11.01
N LEU A 103 5.03 13.43 -11.40
CA LEU A 103 5.85 12.56 -12.27
C LEU A 103 6.72 11.55 -11.50
N SER A 104 6.72 11.59 -10.15
CA SER A 104 7.63 10.78 -9.35
C SER A 104 7.38 9.29 -9.54
N LYS A 105 8.32 8.61 -10.22
CA LYS A 105 8.29 7.16 -10.43
C LYS A 105 8.28 6.37 -9.12
N ARG A 106 8.93 6.88 -8.07
CA ARG A 106 9.03 6.21 -6.76
C ARG A 106 7.68 6.15 -6.06
N ILE A 107 6.94 7.25 -6.01
CA ILE A 107 5.61 7.29 -5.38
C ILE A 107 4.65 6.36 -6.12
N HIS A 108 4.69 6.37 -7.46
CA HIS A 108 3.90 5.44 -8.27
C HIS A 108 4.23 3.97 -7.98
N SER A 109 5.51 3.64 -7.84
CA SER A 109 5.94 2.28 -7.52
C SER A 109 5.47 1.82 -6.14
N ILE A 110 5.64 2.65 -5.10
CA ILE A 110 5.26 2.31 -3.72
C ILE A 110 3.76 2.01 -3.62
N TYR A 111 2.90 2.84 -4.20
CA TYR A 111 1.46 2.66 -4.10
C TYR A 111 0.95 1.56 -5.03
N MET A 112 1.41 1.51 -6.28
CA MET A 112 0.80 0.65 -7.30
C MET A 112 1.45 -0.74 -7.41
N LEU A 113 2.77 -0.83 -7.18
CA LEU A 113 3.53 -2.08 -7.35
C LEU A 113 3.87 -2.76 -6.03
N ARG A 114 3.98 -2.00 -4.95
CA ARG A 114 4.44 -2.51 -3.66
C ARG A 114 3.41 -2.40 -2.55
N MET A 115 2.27 -1.73 -2.82
CA MET A 115 1.19 -1.51 -1.86
C MET A 115 1.72 -1.11 -0.46
N PHE A 116 2.55 -0.07 -0.45
CA PHE A 116 3.27 0.50 0.70
C PHE A 116 4.55 -0.20 1.17
N ASN A 117 5.04 -1.25 0.50
CA ASN A 117 6.39 -1.71 0.78
C ASN A 117 7.45 -0.81 0.10
N ASP A 118 8.50 -0.38 0.82
CA ASP A 118 9.59 0.46 0.29
C ASP A 118 10.95 -0.24 0.34
N GLY A 119 10.95 -1.58 0.20
CA GLY A 119 12.17 -2.40 0.12
C GLY A 119 13.17 -1.93 -0.94
#